data_AF-A0A0K0DQ25-F1
#
_entry.id   AF-A0A0K0DQ25-F1
#
_cell.length_a   1.000
_cell.length_b   1.000
_cell.length_c   1.000
_cell.angle_alpha   90.00
_cell.angle_beta   90.00
_cell.angle_gamma   90.00
#
_symmetry.space_group_name_H-M   'P 1'
#
loop_
_entity.id
_entity.type
_entity.pdbx_description
1 polymer ?
#
loop_
_entity_poly.entity_id
_entity_poly.type
_entity_poly.pdbx_seq_one_letter_code
_entity_poly.pdbx_strand_id
1 'polypeptide(L)'
;MGSLFCSQVGTPAHEIGHALGFFHTQSRHDRDDFITETNNIDSYEHKDMILGRLVARFTKQSQRFNYNYNLTYDYGSVMHYGTTGCASTNCQMFQLKTTMKLQTFQLQCL
;
A
#
# COMPACT_ATOMS: atom_id res chain seq x y z
N MET A 1 -20.78 -4.08 6.06
CA MET A 1 -20.46 -3.71 7.45
C MET A 1 -19.06 -4.24 7.75
N GLY A 2 -18.02 -3.47 7.43
CA GLY A 2 -16.62 -3.87 7.65
C GLY A 2 -16.26 -3.74 9.13
N SER A 3 -15.63 -4.75 9.70
CA SER A 3 -15.36 -4.86 11.14
C SER A 3 -14.53 -3.68 11.65
N LEU A 4 -15.11 -2.89 12.56
CA LEU A 4 -14.46 -1.79 13.29
C LEU A 4 -13.19 -2.21 14.06
N PHE A 5 -13.03 -3.52 14.31
CA PHE A 5 -11.93 -4.09 15.09
C PHE A 5 -10.55 -4.02 14.40
N CYS A 6 -10.48 -4.14 13.07
CA CYS A 6 -9.20 -4.08 12.34
C CYS A 6 -8.63 -2.65 12.29
N SER A 7 -9.52 -1.66 12.19
CA SER A 7 -9.15 -0.24 12.25
C SER A 7 -8.66 0.20 13.63
N GLN A 8 -9.09 -0.46 14.71
CA GLN A 8 -8.72 -0.08 16.08
C GLN A 8 -7.28 -0.42 16.47
N VAL A 9 -6.68 -1.46 15.89
CA VAL A 9 -5.27 -1.85 16.18
C VAL A 9 -4.35 -1.56 14.99
N GLY A 10 -4.81 -1.79 13.77
CA GLY A 10 -4.01 -1.58 12.57
C GLY A 10 -3.62 -0.13 12.37
N THR A 11 -4.56 0.81 12.57
CA THR A 11 -4.28 2.25 12.40
C THR A 11 -3.29 2.77 13.43
N PRO A 12 -3.46 2.56 14.75
CA PRO A 12 -2.44 2.98 15.71
C PRO A 12 -1.06 2.34 15.44
N ALA A 13 -1.01 1.06 15.07
CA ALA A 13 0.25 0.39 14.74
C ALA A 13 0.93 1.01 13.48
N HIS A 14 0.15 1.38 12.47
CA HIS A 14 0.64 2.09 11.28
C HIS A 14 1.28 3.44 11.65
N GLU A 15 0.59 4.24 12.46
CA GLU A 15 1.09 5.56 12.86
C GLU A 15 2.31 5.46 13.79
N ILE A 16 2.36 4.47 14.67
CA ILE A 16 3.57 4.16 15.45
C ILE A 16 4.72 3.80 14.51
N GLY A 17 4.45 3.03 13.46
CA GLY A 17 5.45 2.72 12.43
C GLY A 17 6.03 3.97 11.79
N HIS A 18 5.19 4.93 11.41
CA HIS A 18 5.64 6.24 10.92
C HIS A 18 6.44 7.03 11.96
N ALA A 19 6.02 7.04 13.22
CA ALA A 19 6.75 7.70 14.31
C ALA A 19 8.15 7.11 14.54
N LEU A 20 8.32 5.81 14.28
CA LEU A 20 9.61 5.11 14.32
C LEU A 20 10.45 5.32 13.04
N GLY A 21 9.90 6.00 12.03
CA GLY A 21 10.59 6.30 10.78
C GLY A 21 10.36 5.29 9.66
N PHE A 22 9.37 4.39 9.79
CA PHE A 22 9.02 3.49 8.68
C PHE A 22 8.23 4.23 7.60
N PHE A 23 8.68 4.05 6.38
CA PHE A 23 7.93 4.43 5.18
C PHE A 23 6.94 3.32 4.81
N HIS A 24 5.99 3.66 3.93
CA HIS A 24 5.09 2.66 3.39
C HIS A 24 5.82 1.58 2.60
N THR A 25 5.32 0.35 2.67
CA THR A 25 5.96 -0.79 2.02
C THR A 25 5.95 -0.66 0.49
N GLN A 26 4.90 -0.07 -0.10
CA GLN A 26 4.87 0.22 -1.54
C GLN A 26 5.81 1.36 -1.97
N SER A 27 6.48 2.03 -1.03
CA SER A 27 7.52 3.01 -1.34
C SER A 27 8.93 2.42 -1.33
N ARG A 28 9.10 1.11 -1.10
CA ARG A 28 10.42 0.47 -1.14
C ARG A 28 11.12 0.70 -2.48
N HIS A 29 12.45 0.81 -2.48
CA HIS A 29 13.21 1.01 -3.71
C HIS A 29 13.04 -0.13 -4.74
N ASP A 30 12.80 -1.35 -4.27
CA ASP A 30 12.62 -2.59 -5.03
C ASP A 30 11.14 -2.95 -5.29
N ARG A 31 10.16 -2.10 -4.97
CA ARG A 31 8.73 -2.48 -5.07
C ARG A 31 8.29 -2.89 -6.48
N ASP A 32 8.96 -2.40 -7.53
CA ASP A 32 8.62 -2.74 -8.92
C ASP A 32 8.84 -4.22 -9.22
N ASP A 33 9.59 -4.97 -8.42
CA ASP A 33 9.74 -6.43 -8.58
C ASP A 33 8.52 -7.20 -8.04
N PHE A 34 7.72 -6.56 -7.20
CA PHE A 34 6.66 -7.21 -6.41
C PHE A 34 5.25 -6.71 -6.75
N ILE A 35 5.12 -5.45 -7.16
CA ILE A 35 3.85 -4.82 -7.54
C ILE A 35 3.99 -4.06 -8.86
N THR A 36 2.88 -3.91 -9.57
CA THR A 36 2.73 -3.02 -10.71
C THR A 36 1.78 -1.91 -10.32
N GLU A 37 2.24 -0.67 -10.27
CA GLU A 37 1.37 0.49 -10.06
C GLU A 37 0.36 0.58 -11.22
N THR A 38 -0.94 0.51 -10.90
CA THR A 38 -1.99 0.69 -11.88
C THR A 38 -2.38 2.16 -11.91
N ASN A 39 -1.75 2.88 -12.84
CA ASN A 39 -2.08 4.28 -13.13
C ASN A 39 -3.39 4.39 -13.92
N ASN A 40 -4.48 3.76 -13.47
CA ASN A 40 -5.77 3.91 -14.12
C ASN A 40 -6.41 5.25 -13.72
N ILE A 41 -5.66 6.33 -13.93
CA ILE A 41 -6.00 7.70 -13.57
C ILE A 41 -6.89 8.34 -14.66
N ASP A 42 -6.98 7.68 -15.83
CA ASP A 42 -7.77 8.15 -16.97
C ASP A 42 -9.28 8.20 -16.72
N SER A 43 -9.78 7.49 -15.71
CA SER A 43 -11.21 7.50 -15.33
C SER A 43 -11.56 8.55 -14.27
N TYR A 44 -10.62 9.40 -13.83
CA TYR A 44 -10.88 10.38 -12.77
C TYR A 44 -11.25 11.75 -13.33
N GLU A 45 -12.43 12.25 -12.97
CA GLU A 45 -12.68 13.68 -13.02
C GLU A 45 -11.68 14.40 -12.11
N HIS A 46 -11.10 15.50 -12.60
CA HIS A 46 -9.98 16.23 -11.96
C HIS A 46 -8.65 15.47 -11.91
N LYS A 47 -8.37 14.67 -12.95
CA LYS A 47 -7.10 13.95 -13.17
C LYS A 47 -5.86 14.77 -12.80
N ASP A 48 -5.75 16.04 -13.19
CA ASP A 48 -4.55 16.84 -12.91
C ASP A 48 -4.31 17.11 -11.41
N MET A 49 -5.38 17.32 -10.64
CA MET A 49 -5.29 17.51 -9.18
C MET A 49 -5.02 16.19 -8.46
N ILE A 50 -5.63 15.10 -8.95
CA ILE A 50 -5.47 13.75 -8.42
C ILE A 50 -4.05 13.23 -8.71
N LEU A 51 -3.53 13.46 -9.92
CA LEU A 51 -2.19 13.05 -10.36
C LEU A 51 -1.11 13.56 -9.42
N GLY A 52 -1.10 14.85 -9.08
CA GLY A 52 -0.09 15.41 -8.19
C GLY A 52 -0.08 14.75 -6.81
N ARG A 53 -1.27 14.48 -6.24
CA ARG A 53 -1.40 13.82 -4.93
C ARG A 53 -1.09 12.33 -4.98
N LEU A 54 -1.44 11.65 -6.08
CA LEU A 54 -1.13 10.24 -6.27
C LEU A 54 0.38 10.04 -6.49
N VAL A 55 1.01 10.82 -7.35
CA VAL A 55 2.47 10.75 -7.59
C VAL A 55 3.25 10.88 -6.28
N ALA A 56 2.87 11.83 -5.41
CA ALA A 56 3.49 11.96 -4.09
C ALA A 56 3.29 10.73 -3.19
N ARG A 57 2.16 10.03 -3.30
CA ARG A 57 1.83 8.82 -2.51
C ARG A 57 2.56 7.55 -2.97
N PHE A 58 2.97 7.49 -4.23
CA PHE A 58 3.67 6.33 -4.82
C PHE A 58 5.16 6.58 -5.08
N THR A 59 5.68 7.73 -4.62
CA THR A 59 7.09 8.03 -4.76
C THR A 59 7.95 7.01 -4.02
N LYS A 60 8.88 6.39 -4.76
CA LYS A 60 9.93 5.51 -4.24
C LYS A 60 10.81 6.24 -3.25
N GLN A 61 11.11 5.58 -2.15
CA GLN A 61 12.25 5.92 -1.33
C GLN A 61 13.51 5.33 -1.94
N SER A 62 14.63 6.03 -1.78
CA SER A 62 15.93 5.48 -2.18
C SER A 62 16.41 4.43 -1.19
N GLN A 63 17.30 3.53 -1.62
CA GLN A 63 17.89 2.51 -0.76
C GLN A 63 18.59 3.10 0.49
N ARG A 64 19.07 4.34 0.42
CA ARG A 64 19.68 5.06 1.55
C ARG A 64 18.67 5.37 2.65
N PHE A 65 17.44 5.73 2.30
CA PHE A 65 16.39 6.12 3.25
C PHE A 65 15.44 4.96 3.57
N ASN A 66 15.38 3.95 2.72
CA ASN A 66 14.56 2.77 2.88
C ASN A 66 15.37 1.53 2.51
N TYR A 67 16.22 1.13 3.45
CA TYR A 67 16.99 -0.11 3.35
C TYR A 67 16.16 -1.26 3.90
N ASN A 68 16.04 -2.34 3.13
CA ASN A 68 15.15 -3.46 3.45
C ASN A 68 15.78 -4.50 4.38
N TYR A 69 17.04 -4.31 4.81
CA TYR A 69 17.75 -5.26 5.68
C TYR A 69 17.75 -6.71 5.17
N ASN A 70 17.77 -6.89 3.85
CA ASN A 70 17.63 -8.18 3.16
C ASN A 70 16.32 -8.93 3.44
N LEU A 71 15.29 -8.25 3.95
CA LEU A 71 13.95 -8.80 4.11
C LEU A 71 13.20 -8.80 2.77
N THR A 72 12.47 -9.88 2.52
CA THR A 72 11.57 -10.01 1.37
C THR A 72 10.44 -8.98 1.44
N TYR A 73 9.75 -8.77 0.32
CA TYR A 73 8.60 -7.87 0.27
C TYR A 73 7.40 -8.46 1.00
N ASP A 74 6.86 -7.73 1.97
CA ASP A 74 5.71 -8.16 2.78
C ASP A 74 4.42 -7.50 2.28
N TYR A 75 3.61 -8.27 1.54
CA TYR A 75 2.31 -7.84 1.05
C TYR A 75 1.27 -7.62 2.17
N GLY A 76 1.46 -8.24 3.34
CA GLY A 76 0.56 -8.14 4.50
C GLY A 76 0.98 -7.10 5.52
N SER A 77 2.04 -6.32 5.24
CA SER A 77 2.56 -5.33 6.18
C SER A 77 1.49 -4.30 6.56
N VAL A 78 1.44 -3.95 7.85
CA VAL A 78 0.60 -2.83 8.33
C VAL A 78 0.98 -1.51 7.66
N MET A 79 2.19 -1.39 7.11
CA MET A 79 2.68 -0.24 6.36
C MET A 79 2.42 -0.32 4.85
N HIS A 80 1.83 -1.41 4.35
CA HIS A 80 1.47 -1.53 2.95
C HIS A 80 0.09 -0.89 2.70
N TYR A 81 -0.04 -0.08 1.66
CA TYR A 81 -1.36 0.40 1.25
C TYR A 81 -2.28 -0.76 0.86
N GLY A 82 -3.59 -0.57 0.98
CA GLY A 82 -4.55 -1.49 0.38
C GLY A 82 -4.53 -1.42 -1.14
N THR A 83 -4.84 -2.52 -1.82
CA THR A 83 -4.94 -2.58 -3.30
C THR A 83 -6.01 -1.64 -3.86
N THR A 84 -7.00 -1.26 -3.04
CA THR A 84 -8.07 -0.30 -3.35
C THR A 84 -7.93 0.92 -2.45
N GLY A 85 -7.61 2.08 -3.03
CA GLY A 85 -7.30 3.31 -2.28
C GLY A 85 -8.02 4.56 -2.78
N CYS A 86 -8.86 4.44 -3.82
CA CYS A 86 -9.64 5.55 -4.35
C CYS A 86 -11.12 5.39 -4.02
N ALA A 87 -11.85 6.51 -4.06
CA ALA A 87 -13.29 6.57 -3.79
C ALA A 87 -14.16 5.78 -4.80
N SER A 88 -13.61 5.36 -5.95
CA SER A 88 -14.34 4.59 -6.95
C SER A 88 -14.17 3.08 -6.75
N THR A 89 -15.26 2.33 -6.89
CA THR A 89 -15.36 0.88 -6.65
C THR A 89 -14.49 0.04 -7.59
N ASN A 90 -13.95 0.61 -8.66
CA ASN A 90 -13.08 -0.04 -9.64
C ASN A 90 -11.64 0.51 -9.64
N CYS A 91 -11.24 1.26 -8.61
CA CYS A 91 -9.87 1.73 -8.50
C CYS A 91 -8.95 0.69 -7.88
N GLN A 92 -8.07 0.12 -8.70
CA GLN A 92 -6.91 -0.61 -8.22
C GLN A 92 -5.70 0.31 -8.25
N MET A 93 -5.06 0.54 -7.10
CA MET A 93 -3.84 1.35 -7.00
C MET A 93 -2.63 0.61 -7.56
N PHE A 94 -2.59 -0.70 -7.36
CA PHE A 94 -1.54 -1.58 -7.86
C PHE A 94 -2.05 -3.01 -8.00
N GLN A 95 -1.40 -3.76 -8.88
CA GLN A 95 -1.54 -5.21 -9.05
C GLN A 95 -0.35 -5.90 -8.40
N LEU A 96 -0.59 -7.01 -7.71
CA LEU A 96 0.49 -7.84 -7.19
C LEU A 96 1.08 -8.67 -8.34
N LYS A 97 2.42 -8.72 -8.46
CA LYS A 97 3.09 -9.50 -9.52
C LYS A 97 3.18 -10.99 -9.20
N THR A 98 3.09 -11.36 -7.93
CA THR A 98 3.06 -12.76 -7.49
C THR A 98 1.64 -13.27 -7.41
N THR A 99 1.41 -14.48 -7.91
CA THR A 99 0.23 -15.31 -7.64
C THR A 99 0.24 -15.78 -6.18
N MET A 100 0.19 -14.86 -5.22
CA MET A 100 -0.60 -15.16 -4.05
C MET A 100 -2.03 -15.12 -4.58
N LYS A 101 -2.62 -16.30 -4.83
CA LYS A 101 -4.04 -16.47 -4.51
C LYS A 101 -4.23 -15.69 -3.22
N LEU A 102 -5.27 -14.86 -3.13
CA LEU A 102 -5.76 -14.43 -1.83
C LEU A 102 -6.00 -15.72 -1.02
N GLN A 103 -4.97 -16.25 -0.37
CA GLN A 103 -5.10 -16.72 0.97
C GLN A 103 -5.30 -15.40 1.70
N THR A 104 -6.56 -14.99 1.73
CA THR A 104 -7.16 -14.60 2.97
C THR A 104 -6.49 -15.43 4.06
N PHE A 105 -5.42 -14.89 4.64
CA PHE A 105 -5.27 -14.98 6.08
C PHE A 105 -6.49 -14.25 6.61
N GLN A 106 -7.61 -14.97 6.57
CA GLN A 106 -8.57 -14.97 7.62
C GLN A 106 -7.78 -15.38 8.87
N LEU A 107 -6.96 -14.45 9.40
CA LEU A 107 -7.18 -14.10 10.78
C LEU A 107 -8.64 -13.63 10.79
N GLN A 108 -9.54 -14.61 10.97
CA GLN A 108 -10.80 -14.35 11.62
C GLN A 108 -10.38 -13.77 12.98
N CYS A 109 -10.21 -12.46 13.02
CA CYS A 109 -10.50 -11.70 14.21
C CYS A 109 -11.95 -12.05 14.52
N LEU A 110 -12.13 -12.99 15.46
CA LEU A 110 -13.42 -13.33 16.06
C LEU A 110 -14.13 -12.06 16.56
#